data_AF-A0AB34HMI5-F1
#
_entry.id   AF-A0AB34HMI5-F1
#
_cell.length_a   1.000
_cell.length_b   1.000
_cell.length_c   1.000
_cell.angle_alpha   90.00
_cell.angle_beta   90.00
_cell.angle_gamma   90.00
#
_symmetry.space_group_name_H-M   'P 1'
#
loop_
_entity.id
_entity.type
_entity.pdbx_description
1 polymer ?
#
loop_
_entity_poly.entity_id
_entity_poly.type
_entity_poly.pdbx_seq_one_letter_code
_entity_poly.pdbx_strand_id
1 'polypeptide(L)'
;MMATKPKLHYPNGRGRMESVRWVLAAAGVEFDEEFLETKEQLQKLQDGNHLLFQQVPMVEIDGMKLVQTRSILHYIADKHHLFGKDLKERTLIDMYVEGTLDLLELIIMHPFLKPDDQQKEVVNMAQKAIIRYFPVFEKEFTVKISNIPTIKKFLEPGSKRKPPPDDIYVRTVYNIFMP
;
A
#
# COMPACT_ATOMS: atom_id res chain seq x y z
N MET A 1 3.28 29.16 -0.55
CA MET A 1 4.33 28.15 -0.38
C MET A 1 4.03 27.02 -1.35
N MET A 2 4.98 26.55 -2.15
CA MET A 2 4.75 25.35 -2.97
C MET A 2 4.48 24.18 -2.02
N ALA A 3 3.37 23.47 -2.21
CA ALA A 3 3.09 22.27 -1.44
C ALA A 3 4.22 21.26 -1.70
N THR A 4 4.91 20.83 -0.64
CA THR A 4 5.94 19.79 -0.73
C THR A 4 5.29 18.48 -1.15
N LYS A 5 5.83 17.83 -2.19
CA LYS A 5 5.37 16.51 -2.65
C LYS A 5 5.44 15.51 -1.49
N PRO A 6 4.46 14.60 -1.33
CA PRO A 6 4.57 13.54 -0.36
C PRO A 6 5.84 12.72 -0.59
N LYS A 7 6.56 12.35 0.46
CA LYS A 7 7.75 11.49 0.37
C LYS A 7 7.50 10.17 1.09
N LEU A 8 7.60 9.06 0.35
CA LEU A 8 7.35 7.71 0.84
C LEU A 8 8.67 7.05 1.28
N HIS A 9 8.71 6.54 2.52
CA HIS A 9 9.83 5.80 3.09
C HIS A 9 9.48 4.32 3.17
N TYR A 10 10.09 3.50 2.32
CA TYR A 10 9.85 2.06 2.23
C TYR A 10 10.93 1.36 1.38
N PRO A 11 11.12 0.04 1.47
CA PRO A 11 11.93 -0.67 0.48
C PRO A 11 11.42 -0.49 -0.95
N ASN A 12 12.33 -0.68 -1.92
CA ASN A 12 11.99 -0.59 -3.34
C ASN A 12 11.20 -1.82 -3.83
N GLY A 13 9.92 -1.87 -3.46
CA GLY A 13 8.98 -2.89 -3.89
C GLY A 13 7.57 -2.61 -3.36
N ARG A 14 6.65 -3.55 -3.58
CA ARG A 14 5.23 -3.39 -3.24
C ARG A 14 5.02 -3.25 -1.73
N GLY A 15 5.05 -4.39 -1.04
CA GLY A 15 4.69 -4.54 0.37
C GLY A 15 3.42 -3.77 0.73
N ARG A 16 3.42 -3.17 1.93
CA ARG A 16 2.30 -2.38 2.45
C ARG A 16 2.20 -0.97 1.84
N MET A 17 3.28 -0.47 1.22
CA MET A 17 3.32 0.88 0.65
C MET A 17 2.62 0.95 -0.72
N GLU A 18 2.42 -0.18 -1.41
CA GLU A 18 1.81 -0.18 -2.73
C GLU A 18 0.41 0.44 -2.74
N SER A 19 -0.41 0.17 -1.73
CA SER A 19 -1.75 0.77 -1.60
C SER A 19 -1.68 2.30 -1.48
N VAL A 20 -0.67 2.84 -0.81
CA VAL A 20 -0.45 4.29 -0.69
C VAL A 20 -0.09 4.89 -2.05
N ARG A 21 0.79 4.23 -2.82
CA ARG A 21 1.13 4.65 -4.19
C ARG A 21 -0.10 4.68 -5.09
N TRP A 22 -0.95 3.66 -4.99
CA TRP A 22 -2.20 3.57 -5.75
C TRP A 22 -3.15 4.72 -5.45
N VAL A 23 -3.38 5.05 -4.17
CA VAL A 23 -4.31 6.13 -3.80
C VAL A 23 -3.75 7.50 -4.22
N LEU A 24 -2.46 7.76 -4.02
CA LEU A 24 -1.83 9.00 -4.49
C LEU A 24 -1.93 9.14 -6.01
N ALA A 25 -1.61 8.08 -6.75
CA ALA A 25 -1.68 8.09 -8.20
C ALA A 25 -3.12 8.29 -8.69
N ALA A 26 -4.10 7.59 -8.11
CA ALA A 26 -5.51 7.75 -8.44
C ALA A 26 -6.00 9.19 -8.21
N ALA A 27 -5.56 9.82 -7.11
CA ALA A 27 -5.81 11.23 -6.79
C ALA A 27 -5.03 12.23 -7.66
N GLY A 28 -4.16 11.77 -8.56
CA GLY A 28 -3.35 12.64 -9.43
C GLY A 28 -2.21 13.36 -8.70
N VAL A 29 -1.79 12.84 -7.53
CA VAL A 29 -0.73 13.44 -6.70
C VAL A 29 0.63 12.88 -7.09
N GLU A 30 1.55 13.76 -7.48
CA GLU A 30 2.96 13.39 -7.62
C GLU A 30 3.61 13.26 -6.24
N PHE A 31 4.39 12.21 -6.05
CA PHE A 31 5.09 11.90 -4.81
C PHE A 31 6.52 11.48 -5.10
N ASP A 32 7.41 11.62 -4.12
CA ASP A 32 8.79 11.14 -4.14
C ASP A 32 8.96 9.88 -3.29
N GLU A 33 10.03 9.13 -3.53
CA GLU A 33 10.33 7.89 -2.80
C GLU A 33 11.78 7.96 -2.28
N GLU A 34 11.96 7.64 -1.01
CA GLU A 34 13.25 7.46 -0.37
C GLU A 34 13.34 5.99 0.05
N PHE A 35 14.12 5.21 -0.71
CA PHE A 35 14.15 3.77 -0.55
C PHE A 35 15.00 3.33 0.65
N LEU A 36 14.46 2.39 1.41
CA LEU A 36 15.23 1.62 2.38
C LEU A 36 15.88 0.43 1.68
N GLU A 37 17.21 0.45 1.64
CA GLU A 37 18.04 -0.59 1.02
C GLU A 37 18.86 -1.35 2.09
N THR A 38 19.06 -0.74 3.25
CA THR A 38 19.94 -1.24 4.33
C THR A 38 19.30 -1.08 5.72
N LYS A 39 19.75 -1.90 6.67
CA LYS A 39 19.31 -1.83 8.07
C LYS A 39 19.72 -0.52 8.74
N GLU A 40 20.88 0.02 8.35
CA GLU A 40 21.40 1.29 8.85
C GLU A 40 20.51 2.48 8.46
N GLN A 41 19.92 2.46 7.26
CA GLN A 41 18.95 3.48 6.84
C GLN A 41 17.66 3.42 7.68
N LEU A 42 17.17 2.21 7.98
CA LEU A 42 16.02 2.06 8.89
C LEU A 42 16.37 2.56 10.29
N GLN A 43 17.53 2.17 10.83
CA GLN A 43 18.00 2.59 12.15
C GLN A 43 18.13 4.12 12.24
N LYS A 44 18.61 4.78 11.17
CA LYS A 44 18.67 6.24 11.11
C LYS A 44 17.29 6.90 11.23
N LEU A 45 16.25 6.34 10.62
CA LEU A 45 14.88 6.83 10.79
C LEU A 45 14.35 6.60 12.21
N GLN A 46 14.70 5.46 12.82
CA GLN A 46 14.33 5.09 14.18
C GLN A 46 15.00 6.01 15.22
N ASP A 47 16.34 6.13 15.17
CA ASP A 47 17.15 6.97 16.05
C ASP A 47 16.82 8.46 15.90
N GLY A 48 16.45 8.88 14.69
CA GLY A 48 15.97 10.23 14.40
C GLY A 48 14.56 10.55 14.90
N ASN A 49 13.89 9.60 15.58
CA ASN A 49 12.48 9.71 16.01
C ASN A 49 11.53 10.07 14.85
N HIS A 50 11.83 9.61 13.63
CA HIS A 50 10.97 9.84 12.46
C HIS A 50 9.83 8.83 12.36
N LEU A 51 9.96 7.69 13.03
CA LEU A 51 8.99 6.59 13.03
C LEU A 51 8.32 6.47 14.40
N LEU A 52 7.07 6.93 14.52
CA LEU A 52 6.33 6.95 15.80
C LEU A 52 6.30 5.58 16.51
N PHE A 53 6.21 4.49 15.75
CA PHE A 53 6.22 3.12 16.27
C PHE A 53 7.41 2.31 15.75
N GLN A 54 8.51 2.97 15.38
CA GLN A 54 9.73 2.33 14.88
C GLN A 54 9.55 1.50 13.59
N GLN A 55 8.45 1.72 12.86
CA GLN A 55 8.01 0.93 11.71
C GLN A 55 7.74 1.82 10.49
N VAL A 56 7.93 1.23 9.31
CA VAL A 56 7.40 1.73 8.02
C VAL A 56 6.24 0.83 7.57
N PRO A 57 5.30 1.29 6.71
CA PRO A 57 5.28 2.53 5.92
C PRO A 57 5.34 3.84 6.71
N MET A 58 6.12 4.80 6.23
CA MET A 58 6.07 6.18 6.68
C MET A 58 5.97 7.13 5.47
N VAL A 59 5.15 8.17 5.60
CA VAL A 59 4.94 9.20 4.57
C VAL A 59 5.11 10.58 5.18
N GLU A 60 6.02 11.36 4.62
CA GLU A 60 6.08 12.81 4.86
C GLU A 60 5.03 13.49 3.98
N ILE A 61 4.05 14.17 4.58
CA ILE A 61 2.98 14.88 3.87
C ILE A 61 2.44 16.02 4.73
N ASP A 62 2.27 17.21 4.15
CA ASP A 62 1.72 18.40 4.83
C ASP A 62 2.40 18.75 6.17
N GLY A 63 3.72 18.57 6.24
CA GLY A 63 4.51 18.82 7.45
C GLY A 63 4.39 17.73 8.53
N MET A 64 3.67 16.63 8.26
CA MET A 64 3.55 15.48 9.15
C MET A 64 4.40 14.30 8.68
N LYS A 65 4.76 13.43 9.63
CA LYS A 65 5.38 12.11 9.40
C LYS A 65 4.38 11.03 9.78
N LEU A 66 3.52 10.66 8.85
CA LEU A 66 2.45 9.69 9.08
C LEU A 66 3.01 8.26 9.00
N VAL A 67 2.69 7.43 9.98
CA VAL A 67 2.93 5.98 9.97
C VAL A 67 1.60 5.24 10.04
N GLN A 68 1.64 3.90 9.94
CA GLN A 68 0.47 3.00 9.83
C GLN A 68 -0.28 3.16 8.50
N THR A 69 -0.26 2.10 7.69
CA THR A 69 -0.83 2.10 6.34
C THR A 69 -2.27 2.64 6.30
N ARG A 70 -3.13 2.18 7.21
CA ARG A 70 -4.55 2.60 7.28
C ARG A 70 -4.69 4.09 7.56
N SER A 71 -3.96 4.61 8.54
CA SER A 71 -3.98 6.03 8.88
C SER A 71 -3.49 6.91 7.74
N ILE A 72 -2.43 6.48 7.04
CA ILE A 72 -1.93 7.16 5.84
C ILE A 72 -3.00 7.18 4.73
N LEU A 73 -3.63 6.04 4.46
CA LEU A 73 -4.68 5.92 3.44
C LEU A 73 -5.89 6.81 3.76
N HIS A 74 -6.36 6.80 5.01
CA HIS A 74 -7.48 7.64 5.44
C HIS A 74 -7.19 9.12 5.28
N TYR A 75 -5.98 9.57 5.66
CA TYR A 75 -5.58 10.96 5.50
C TYR A 75 -5.60 11.40 4.04
N ILE A 76 -5.00 10.61 3.14
CA ILE A 76 -4.96 10.91 1.70
C ILE A 76 -6.39 10.87 1.14
N ALA A 77 -7.21 9.90 1.56
CA ALA A 77 -8.58 9.78 1.09
C ALA A 77 -9.44 10.99 1.49
N ASP A 78 -9.36 11.43 2.75
CA ASP A 78 -10.08 12.61 3.23
C ASP A 78 -9.60 13.89 2.51
N LYS A 79 -8.28 14.06 2.37
CA LYS A 79 -7.67 15.22 1.68
C LYS A 79 -8.11 15.34 0.22
N HIS A 80 -8.36 14.22 -0.45
CA HIS A 80 -8.66 14.18 -1.88
C HIS A 80 -10.12 13.77 -2.19
N HIS A 81 -11.01 13.85 -1.20
CA HIS A 81 -12.44 13.56 -1.34
C HIS A 81 -12.76 12.14 -1.86
N LEU A 82 -11.95 11.17 -1.45
CA LEU A 82 -12.10 9.75 -1.79
C LEU A 82 -12.76 8.93 -0.67
N PHE A 83 -13.19 9.56 0.44
CA PHE A 83 -13.73 8.86 1.61
C PHE A 83 -15.24 9.08 1.86
N GLY A 84 -16.00 9.26 0.78
CA GLY A 84 -17.45 9.45 0.83
C GLY A 84 -17.86 10.88 1.24
N LYS A 85 -19.12 11.24 1.00
CA LYS A 85 -19.63 12.59 1.32
C LYS A 85 -20.34 12.70 2.67
N ASP A 86 -20.68 11.56 3.26
CA ASP A 86 -21.37 11.45 4.54
C ASP A 86 -20.92 10.21 5.32
N LEU A 87 -21.39 10.11 6.58
CA LEU A 87 -21.01 9.03 7.48
C LEU A 87 -21.41 7.65 6.94
N LYS A 88 -22.54 7.53 6.24
CA LYS A 88 -23.00 6.23 5.72
C LYS A 88 -22.11 5.76 4.59
N GLU A 89 -21.80 6.65 3.64
CA GLU A 89 -20.86 6.34 2.56
C GLU A 89 -19.46 6.03 3.09
N ARG A 90 -18.95 6.83 4.02
CA ARG A 90 -17.65 6.58 4.67
C ARG A 90 -17.61 5.21 5.35
N THR A 91 -18.68 4.84 6.06
CA THR A 91 -18.78 3.55 6.75
C THR A 91 -18.73 2.37 5.78
N LEU A 92 -19.43 2.48 4.63
CA LEU A 92 -19.37 1.46 3.59
C LEU A 92 -17.97 1.35 2.97
N ILE A 93 -17.33 2.49 2.68
CA ILE A 93 -15.95 2.50 2.16
C ILE A 93 -14.99 1.85 3.15
N ASP A 94 -15.09 2.19 4.44
CA ASP A 94 -14.24 1.62 5.49
C ASP A 94 -14.40 0.09 5.57
N MET A 95 -15.65 -0.42 5.57
CA MET A 95 -15.92 -1.86 5.53
C MET A 95 -15.31 -2.56 4.32
N TYR A 96 -15.41 -1.96 3.12
CA TYR A 96 -14.84 -2.53 1.90
C TYR A 96 -13.31 -2.50 1.90
N VAL A 97 -12.72 -1.41 2.40
CA VAL A 97 -11.26 -1.26 2.50
C VAL A 97 -10.70 -2.28 3.49
N GLU A 98 -11.26 -2.39 4.70
CA GLU A 98 -10.77 -3.33 5.71
C GLU A 98 -10.88 -4.78 5.23
N GLY A 99 -12.02 -5.17 4.63
CA GLY A 99 -12.15 -6.50 4.03
C GLY A 99 -11.13 -6.75 2.92
N THR A 100 -10.87 -5.76 2.07
CA THR A 100 -9.87 -5.89 1.00
C THR A 100 -8.45 -5.98 1.54
N LEU A 101 -8.13 -5.25 2.62
CA LEU A 101 -6.83 -5.31 3.28
C LEU A 101 -6.59 -6.67 3.94
N ASP A 102 -7.60 -7.33 4.48
CA ASP A 102 -7.48 -8.71 5.00
C ASP A 102 -7.05 -9.70 3.91
N LEU A 103 -7.61 -9.59 2.70
CA LEU A 103 -7.18 -10.41 1.56
C LEU A 103 -5.78 -10.03 1.10
N LEU A 104 -5.50 -8.73 0.98
CA LEU A 104 -4.22 -8.22 0.53
C LEU A 104 -3.08 -8.63 1.48
N GLU A 105 -3.35 -8.74 2.77
CA GLU A 105 -2.38 -9.18 3.76
C GLU A 105 -1.83 -10.58 3.44
N LEU A 106 -2.69 -11.51 3.03
CA LEU A 106 -2.26 -12.85 2.63
C LEU A 106 -1.30 -12.79 1.43
N ILE A 107 -1.59 -11.92 0.47
CA ILE A 107 -0.75 -11.69 -0.72
C ILE A 107 0.58 -11.04 -0.34
N ILE A 108 0.58 -10.08 0.60
CA ILE A 108 1.79 -9.39 1.07
C ILE A 108 2.72 -10.37 1.81
N MET A 109 2.16 -11.29 2.59
CA MET A 109 2.94 -12.24 3.38
C MET A 109 3.42 -13.46 2.58
N HIS A 110 2.74 -13.79 1.48
CA HIS A 110 3.04 -14.97 0.65
C HIS A 110 4.53 -15.14 0.25
N PRO A 111 5.26 -14.09 -0.20
CA PRO A 111 6.66 -14.22 -0.59
C PRO A 111 7.60 -14.63 0.57
N PHE A 112 7.17 -14.46 1.82
CA PHE A 112 7.96 -14.74 3.02
C PHE A 112 7.61 -16.08 3.67
N LEU A 113 6.64 -16.82 3.11
CA LEU A 113 6.32 -18.17 3.55
C LEU A 113 7.41 -19.16 3.13
N LYS A 114 7.50 -20.27 3.86
CA LYS A 114 8.31 -21.42 3.43
C LYS A 114 7.77 -21.95 2.10
N PRO A 115 8.62 -22.49 1.21
CA PRO A 115 8.19 -22.99 -0.10
C PRO A 115 7.00 -23.96 -0.05
N ASP A 116 6.97 -24.89 0.90
CA ASP A 116 5.88 -25.87 1.05
C ASP A 116 4.54 -25.22 1.47
N ASP A 117 4.60 -24.10 2.19
CA ASP A 117 3.43 -23.37 2.67
C ASP A 117 2.91 -22.39 1.61
N GLN A 118 3.77 -21.89 0.72
CA GLN A 118 3.38 -21.00 -0.38
C GLN A 118 2.31 -21.61 -1.29
N GLN A 119 2.43 -22.91 -1.64
CA GLN A 119 1.44 -23.57 -2.50
C GLN A 119 0.08 -23.72 -1.81
N LYS A 120 0.09 -24.10 -0.53
CA LYS A 120 -1.15 -24.25 0.27
C LYS A 120 -1.86 -22.92 0.43
N GLU A 121 -1.11 -21.85 0.71
CA GLU A 121 -1.69 -20.52 0.88
C GLU A 121 -2.23 -19.93 -0.43
N VAL A 122 -1.67 -20.27 -1.60
CA VAL A 122 -2.28 -19.87 -2.89
C VAL A 122 -3.70 -20.40 -3.04
N VAL A 123 -3.94 -21.67 -2.67
CA VAL A 123 -5.28 -22.27 -2.73
C VAL A 123 -6.23 -21.58 -1.75
N ASN A 124 -5.78 -21.34 -0.51
CA ASN A 124 -6.54 -20.63 0.53
C ASN A 124 -6.92 -19.21 0.09
N MET A 125 -5.95 -18.45 -0.43
CA MET A 125 -6.16 -17.10 -0.96
C MET A 125 -7.17 -17.10 -2.10
N ALA A 126 -7.03 -18.01 -3.07
CA ALA A 126 -7.95 -18.11 -4.20
C ALA A 126 -9.39 -18.43 -3.75
N GLN A 127 -9.56 -19.38 -2.83
CA GLN A 127 -10.88 -19.71 -2.26
C GLN A 127 -11.49 -18.51 -1.55
N LYS A 128 -10.74 -17.82 -0.69
CA LYS A 128 -11.21 -16.61 0.00
C LYS A 128 -11.59 -15.52 -1.00
N ALA A 129 -10.76 -15.27 -2.01
CA ALA A 129 -11.02 -14.31 -3.08
C ALA A 129 -12.36 -14.60 -3.79
N ILE A 130 -12.55 -15.83 -4.27
CA ILE A 130 -13.74 -16.24 -5.04
C ILE A 130 -15.00 -16.23 -4.18
N ILE A 131 -14.93 -16.72 -2.94
CA ILE A 131 -16.13 -16.94 -2.11
C ILE A 131 -16.55 -15.66 -1.39
N ARG A 132 -15.58 -14.90 -0.86
CA ARG A 132 -15.87 -13.77 0.05
C ARG A 132 -15.80 -12.41 -0.63
N TYR A 133 -14.86 -12.20 -1.55
CA TYR A 133 -14.53 -10.85 -2.03
C TYR A 133 -15.03 -10.56 -3.44
N PHE A 134 -14.86 -11.48 -4.39
CA PHE A 134 -15.28 -11.30 -5.77
C PHE A 134 -16.79 -11.04 -5.92
N PRO A 135 -17.70 -11.71 -5.19
CA PRO A 135 -19.13 -11.43 -5.30
C PRO A 135 -19.46 -9.99 -4.88
N VAL A 136 -18.75 -9.45 -3.89
CA VAL A 136 -18.90 -8.04 -3.47
C VAL A 136 -18.37 -7.13 -4.57
N PHE A 137 -17.19 -7.42 -5.12
CA PHE A 137 -16.59 -6.59 -6.15
C PHE A 137 -17.41 -6.57 -7.45
N GLU A 138 -17.92 -7.71 -7.90
CA GLU A 138 -18.75 -7.83 -9.09
C GLU A 138 -20.09 -7.10 -8.94
N LYS A 139 -20.66 -7.12 -7.73
CA LYS A 139 -21.90 -6.43 -7.43
C LYS A 139 -21.72 -4.91 -7.35
N GLU A 140 -20.67 -4.45 -6.66
CA GLU A 140 -20.51 -3.04 -6.32
C GLU A 140 -19.68 -2.27 -7.38
N PHE A 141 -18.83 -2.93 -8.18
CA PHE A 141 -18.01 -2.29 -9.22
C PHE A 141 -18.53 -2.62 -10.63
N THR A 142 -19.30 -1.70 -11.21
CA THR A 142 -19.82 -1.80 -12.60
C THR A 142 -18.95 -1.04 -13.61
N VAL A 143 -18.07 -0.16 -13.15
CA VAL A 143 -17.23 0.72 -13.97
C VAL A 143 -15.80 0.17 -14.08
N LYS A 144 -15.21 0.21 -15.27
CA LYS A 144 -13.80 -0.11 -15.47
C LYS A 144 -12.91 0.99 -14.87
N ILE A 145 -12.61 0.87 -13.57
CA ILE A 145 -11.68 1.73 -12.81
C ILE A 145 -10.35 1.91 -13.56
N SER A 146 -9.90 0.87 -14.28
CA SER A 146 -8.68 0.90 -15.10
C SER A 146 -8.68 1.94 -16.22
N ASN A 147 -9.84 2.46 -16.63
CA ASN A 147 -9.95 3.49 -17.67
C ASN A 147 -9.92 4.91 -17.13
N ILE A 148 -9.95 5.11 -15.81
CA ILE A 148 -9.79 6.44 -15.20
C ILE A 148 -8.40 6.97 -15.60
N PRO A 149 -8.25 8.18 -16.17
CA PRO A 149 -7.00 8.63 -16.76
C PRO A 149 -5.77 8.53 -15.84
N THR A 150 -5.91 8.89 -14.57
CA THR A 150 -4.84 8.82 -13.56
C THR A 150 -4.42 7.37 -13.28
N ILE A 151 -5.39 6.48 -13.16
CA ILE A 151 -5.17 5.04 -12.95
C ILE A 151 -4.55 4.39 -14.20
N LYS A 152 -5.06 4.73 -15.38
CA LYS A 152 -4.50 4.27 -16.66
C LYS A 152 -3.03 4.66 -16.79
N LYS A 153 -2.70 5.93 -16.50
CA LYS A 153 -1.31 6.41 -16.46
C LYS A 153 -0.46 5.66 -15.44
N PHE A 154 -1.02 5.30 -14.28
CA PHE A 154 -0.29 4.53 -13.27
C PHE A 154 -0.07 3.05 -13.67
N LEU A 155 -0.92 2.51 -14.55
CA LEU A 155 -0.75 1.17 -15.12
C LEU A 155 0.30 1.10 -16.23
N GLU A 156 0.60 2.23 -16.89
CA GLU A 156 1.58 2.33 -17.97
C GLU A 156 3.03 2.10 -17.48
N PRO A 157 3.92 1.57 -18.33
CA PRO A 157 5.34 1.46 -18.02
C PRO A 157 5.97 2.81 -17.65
N GLY A 158 6.92 2.79 -16.71
CA GLY A 158 7.60 4.00 -16.23
C GLY A 158 6.87 4.74 -15.11
N SER A 159 5.68 4.29 -14.71
CA SER A 159 5.03 4.76 -13.48
C SER A 159 5.79 4.28 -12.22
N LYS A 160 5.43 4.82 -11.06
CA LYS A 160 5.99 4.39 -9.77
C LYS A 160 5.34 3.10 -9.21
N ARG A 161 4.48 2.42 -9.99
CA ARG A 161 3.91 1.10 -9.64
C ARG A 161 5.02 0.07 -9.56
N LYS A 162 5.04 -0.74 -8.50
CA LYS A 162 6.11 -1.73 -8.28
C LYS A 162 5.74 -3.08 -8.90
N PRO A 163 6.72 -3.82 -9.47
CA PRO A 163 6.48 -5.17 -9.97
C PRO A 163 6.12 -6.12 -8.82
N PRO A 164 5.59 -7.32 -9.12
CA PRO A 164 5.50 -8.39 -8.12
C PRO A 164 6.85 -8.61 -7.43
N PRO A 165 6.87 -8.92 -6.13
CA PRO A 165 8.11 -9.12 -5.38
C PRO A 165 8.90 -10.30 -5.95
N ASP A 166 10.18 -10.09 -6.20
CA ASP A 166 11.16 -11.10 -6.61
C ASP A 166 12.08 -11.48 -5.43
N ASP A 167 13.00 -12.42 -5.67
CA ASP A 167 13.95 -12.89 -4.65
C ASP A 167 14.88 -11.76 -4.16
N ILE A 168 15.18 -10.79 -5.03
CA ILE A 168 16.02 -9.63 -4.69
C ILE A 168 15.28 -8.76 -3.65
N TYR A 169 14.01 -8.44 -3.89
CA TYR A 169 13.18 -7.72 -2.95
C TYR A 169 13.04 -8.48 -1.63
N VAL A 170 12.72 -9.77 -1.68
CA VAL A 170 12.54 -10.60 -0.48
C VAL A 170 13.81 -10.59 0.37
N ARG A 171 14.98 -10.83 -0.24
CA ARG A 171 16.28 -10.79 0.44
C ARG A 171 16.58 -9.42 1.03
N THR A 172 16.28 -8.34 0.30
CA THR A 172 16.47 -6.96 0.77
C THR A 172 15.64 -6.69 2.01
N VAL A 173 14.36 -7.09 2.02
CA VAL A 173 13.48 -6.97 3.19
C VAL A 173 14.02 -7.78 4.37
N TYR A 174 14.46 -9.02 4.16
CA TYR A 174 15.10 -9.82 5.21
C TYR A 174 16.30 -9.10 5.83
N ASN A 175 17.20 -8.54 5.00
CA ASN A 175 18.39 -7.85 5.48
C ASN A 175 18.07 -6.56 6.28
N ILE A 176 16.98 -5.85 5.91
CA ILE A 176 16.60 -4.60 6.57
C ILE A 176 15.90 -4.86 7.91
N PHE A 177 14.95 -5.79 7.95
CA PHE A 177 14.00 -5.89 9.06
C PHE A 177 14.25 -7.04 10.02
N MET A 178 15.06 -8.04 9.64
CA MET A 178 15.37 -9.14 10.55
C MET A 178 16.59 -8.82 11.44
N PRO A 179 16.60 -9.36 12.68
CA PRO A 179 17.73 -9.24 13.59
C PRO A 179 19.01 -9.81 12.99
#